data_AF-A0A7W1G0I8-F1
#
_entry.id   AF-A0A7W1G0I8-F1
#
_cell.length_a   1.000
_cell.length_b   1.000
_cell.length_c   1.000
_cell.angle_alpha   90.00
_cell.angle_beta   90.00
_cell.angle_gamma   90.00
#
_symmetry.space_group_name_H-M   'P 1'
#
loop_
_entity.id
_entity.type
_entity.pdbx_description
1 polymer ?
#
loop_
_entity_poly.entity_id
_entity_poly.type
_entity_poly.pdbx_seq_one_letter_code
_entity_poly.pdbx_strand_id
1 'polypeptide(L)' 'MDKAEKIILVTGATGQQGGAVARHLLKGGWKIKATLKNFIMKYWDLI' A
#
# COMPACT_ATOMS: atom_id res chain seq x y z
N MET A 1 -12.11 8.46 13.52
CA MET A 1 -12.14 7.30 12.60
C MET A 1 -10.80 6.64 12.65
N ASP A 2 -10.76 5.35 12.95
CA ASP A 2 -9.52 4.59 13.02
C ASP A 2 -8.97 4.36 11.60
N LYS A 3 -7.69 4.65 11.39
CA LYS A 3 -7.01 4.49 10.09
C LYS A 3 -6.94 3.01 9.69
N ALA A 4 -7.06 2.10 10.67
CA ALA A 4 -7.04 0.66 10.44
C ALA A 4 -8.33 0.09 9.81
N GLU A 5 -9.44 0.84 9.80
CA GLU A 5 -10.71 0.35 9.24
C GLU A 5 -10.82 0.55 7.72
N LYS A 6 -9.99 1.41 7.12
CA LYS A 6 -10.02 1.72 5.69
C LYS A 6 -8.75 1.23 4.99
N ILE A 7 -8.92 0.70 3.78
CA ILE A 7 -7.82 0.23 2.95
C ILE A 7 -7.61 1.20 1.79
N ILE A 8 -6.38 1.70 1.64
CA ILE A 8 -5.97 2.56 0.50
C ILE A 8 -5.36 1.68 -0.60
N LEU A 9 -5.85 1.78 -1.82
CA LEU A 9 -5.24 1.15 -2.99
C LEU A 9 -4.23 2.10 -3.64
N VAL A 10 -2.96 1.70 -3.66
CA VAL A 10 -1.90 2.43 -4.37
C VAL A 10 -1.63 1.74 -5.70
N THR A 11 -1.87 2.46 -6.80
CA THR A 11 -1.54 1.99 -8.15
C THR A 11 -0.13 2.40 -8.53
N GLY A 12 0.57 1.57 -9.32
CA GLY A 12 1.94 1.87 -9.74
C GLY A 12 2.92 1.97 -8.56
N ALA A 13 2.68 1.19 -7.50
CA ALA A 13 3.45 1.24 -6.25
C ALA A 13 4.94 0.86 -6.40
N THR A 14 5.35 0.33 -7.56
CA THR A 14 6.75 0.06 -7.90
C THR A 14 7.47 1.25 -8.50
N GLY A 15 6.74 2.26 -8.99
CA GLY A 15 7.34 3.48 -9.52
C GLY A 15 7.94 4.35 -8.42
N GLN A 16 8.78 5.33 -8.80
CA GLN A 16 9.42 6.24 -7.84
C GLN A 16 8.40 6.96 -6.94
N GLN A 17 7.33 7.48 -7.55
CA GLN A 17 6.30 8.23 -6.85
C GLN A 17 5.35 7.30 -6.10
N GLY A 18 4.79 6.29 -6.79
CA GLY A 18 3.86 5.34 -6.16
C GLY A 18 4.49 4.57 -4.99
N GLY A 19 5.76 4.19 -5.10
CA GLY A 19 6.50 3.55 -4.02
C GLY A 19 6.79 4.48 -2.85
N ALA A 20 7.07 5.76 -3.10
CA ALA A 20 7.23 6.75 -2.03
C ALA A 20 5.92 6.94 -1.25
N VAL A 21 4.79 7.03 -1.97
CA VAL A 21 3.45 7.10 -1.37
C VAL A 21 3.14 5.85 -0.55
N ALA A 22 3.36 4.65 -1.09
CA ALA A 22 3.10 3.39 -0.38
C ALA A 22 3.91 3.30 0.92
N ARG A 23 5.21 3.63 0.88
CA ARG A 23 6.08 3.63 2.08
C ARG A 23 5.63 4.67 3.11
N HIS A 24 5.22 5.85 2.67
CA HIS A 24 4.73 6.89 3.58
C HIS A 24 3.44 6.45 4.28
N LEU A 25 2.49 5.87 3.54
CA LEU A 25 1.23 5.38 4.11
C LEU A 25 1.44 4.25 5.12
N LEU A 26 2.29 3.28 4.79
CA LEU A 26 2.66 2.19 5.72
C LEU A 26 3.29 2.73 7.01
N LYS A 27 4.25 3.67 6.90
CA LYS A 27 4.84 4.34 8.09
C LYS A 27 3.81 5.09 8.93
N GLY A 28 2.74 5.59 8.30
CA GLY A 28 1.64 6.28 8.98
C GLY A 28 0.59 5.36 9.62
N GLY A 29 0.80 4.04 9.60
CA GLY A 29 -0.12 3.04 10.17
C GLY A 29 -1.35 2.76 9.31
N TRP A 30 -1.34 3.16 8.03
CA TRP A 30 -2.44 2.88 7.13
C TRP A 30 -2.39 1.45 6.60
N LYS A 31 -3.57 0.83 6.49
CA LYS A 31 -3.72 -0.40 5.72
C LYS A 31 -3.71 -0.06 4.23
N ILE A 32 -2.80 -0.66 3.47
CA ILE A 32 -2.74 -0.46 2.01
C ILE A 32 -2.82 -1.77 1.23
N LYS A 33 -3.27 -1.67 -0.02
CA LYS A 33 -3.07 -2.66 -1.08
C LYS A 33 -2.29 -2.00 -2.21
N ALA A 34 -1.42 -2.75 -2.88
CA ALA A 34 -0.63 -2.23 -3.98
C ALA A 34 -0.90 -3.03 -5.25
N THR A 35 -1.12 -2.34 -6.37
CA THR A 35 -1.09 -2.99 -7.68
C THR A 35 0.31 -2.88 -8.27
N LEU A 36 0.86 -4.04 -8.63
CA LEU A 36 2.07 -4.16 -9.42
C LEU A 36 1.65 -4.34 -10.88
N LYS A 37 2.49 -3.93 -11.82
CA LYS A 37 2.28 -4.29 -13.23
C LYS A 37 2.39 -5.82 -13.30
N ASN A 38 1.26 -6.49 -13.53
CA ASN A 38 1.04 -7.95 -13.63
C ASN A 38 0.65 -8.72 -12.35
N PHE A 39 0.65 -8.17 -11.12
CA PHE A 39 0.11 -8.87 -9.93
C PHE A 39 -0.31 -7.89 -8.81
N ILE A 40 -1.26 -8.26 -7.94
CA ILE A 40 -1.57 -7.51 -6.71
C ILE A 40 -0.83 -8.19 -5.55
N MET A 41 0.08 -7.47 -4.88
CA MET A 41 0.70 -7.96 -3.65
C MET A 41 -0.20 -7.66 -2.45
N LYS A 42 -0.53 -8.70 -1.68
CA LYS A 42 -1.22 -8.59 -0.40
C LYS A 42 -0.15 -8.51 0.70
N TYR A 43 0.08 -7.31 1.22
CA TYR A 43 1.08 -7.10 2.29
C TYR A 43 0.67 -7.68 3.65
N TRP A 44 -0.48 -8.37 3.73
CA TRP A 44 -0.95 -9.08 4.92
C TRP A 44 -0.45 -10.53 5.01
N ASP A 45 0.23 -11.04 3.96
CA ASP A 45 0.72 -12.43 3.91
C ASP A 45 2.23 -12.55 4.27
N LEU A 46 2.84 -11.47 4.77
CA LEU A 46 4.28 -11.38 5.12
C LEU A 46 4.54 -11.12 6.61
N ILE A 47 3.55 -11.38 7.46
CA ILE A 47 3.68 -11.32 8.93
C ILE A 47 2.90 -12.48 9.54
#